data_AF-A0A378TQ20-F1
#
_entry.id   AF-A0A378TQ20-F1
#
_cell.length_a   1.000
_cell.length_b   1.000
_cell.length_c   1.000
_cell.angle_alpha   90.00
_cell.angle_beta   90.00
_cell.angle_gamma   90.00
#
_symmetry.space_group_name_H-M   'P 1'
#
loop_
_entity.id
_entity.type
_entity.pdbx_description
1 polymer ?
#
loop_
_entity_poly.entity_id
_entity_poly.type
_entity_poly.pdbx_seq_one_letter_code
_entity_poly.pdbx_strand_id
1 'polypeptide(L)'
;MSTRLIIVRYFDGKTSKAHTAHIRPSTSPDSFVLEGDGFGGVYRTANCEFVPSVGRSAGVLAFGSGERIELIGGVPDWLELHNKRLFQKISIMESSFGWILVSLVAVVIFMAGVLKFGVPLASHHIAHSLPPDVLMEVGQKAEEHVMELTKPSKLPQARQDEIVALYNKLDGNPKAKVLVRGGGVIGANALAIPSNTIVITDELIKLSGDDNEILAVLAHEQGHLVHRHSLEQAISSIGVGVLVIVITGDASDLILALPTMLAAAQYSQDAEMEADKFAIDELKRLGISPMHLANFFEKMKKGYC
;
A
#
# COMPACT_ATOMS: atom_id res chain seq x y z
N MET A 1 -42.04 4.25 -44.23
CA MET A 1 -41.44 3.94 -42.92
C MET A 1 -41.70 5.12 -42.01
N SER A 2 -42.39 4.93 -40.89
CA SER A 2 -42.77 6.03 -39.99
C SER A 2 -41.53 6.53 -39.23
N THR A 3 -41.06 7.73 -39.56
CA THR A 3 -39.93 8.38 -38.90
C THR A 3 -40.36 8.73 -37.48
N ARG A 4 -39.91 7.94 -36.49
CA ARG A 4 -40.22 8.21 -35.08
C ARG A 4 -39.65 9.59 -34.70
N LEU A 5 -40.54 10.54 -34.45
CA LEU A 5 -40.22 11.83 -33.83
C LEU A 5 -39.73 11.58 -32.41
N ILE A 6 -38.56 12.13 -32.05
CA ILE A 6 -37.98 11.95 -30.72
C ILE A 6 -38.11 13.27 -29.97
N ILE A 7 -38.80 13.22 -28.83
CA ILE A 7 -39.06 14.39 -27.99
C ILE A 7 -37.77 14.77 -27.25
N VAL A 8 -37.43 16.04 -27.31
CA VAL A 8 -36.24 16.62 -26.67
C VAL A 8 -36.62 17.89 -25.91
N ARG A 9 -35.76 18.31 -24.96
CA ARG A 9 -35.80 19.67 -24.41
C ARG A 9 -34.71 20.50 -25.08
N TYR A 10 -35.10 21.64 -25.61
CA TYR A 10 -34.22 22.60 -26.24
C TYR A 10 -34.01 23.82 -25.34
N PHE A 11 -32.77 24.28 -25.25
CA PHE A 11 -32.37 25.51 -24.60
C PHE A 11 -31.67 26.40 -25.63
N ASP A 12 -32.11 27.64 -25.75
CA ASP A 12 -31.67 28.60 -26.76
C ASP A 12 -30.33 29.28 -26.46
N GLY A 13 -29.71 28.96 -25.32
CA GLY A 13 -28.45 29.55 -24.86
C GLY A 13 -28.55 31.01 -24.41
N LYS A 14 -29.72 31.63 -24.51
CA LYS A 14 -29.99 33.02 -24.09
C LYS A 14 -30.79 33.09 -22.80
N THR A 15 -31.63 32.09 -22.57
CA THR A 15 -32.47 31.96 -21.38
C THR A 15 -32.36 30.56 -20.80
N SER A 16 -32.60 30.41 -19.50
CA SER A 16 -32.65 29.09 -18.84
C SER A 16 -33.97 28.35 -19.05
N LYS A 17 -34.80 28.78 -20.00
CA LYS A 17 -36.13 28.21 -20.24
C LYS A 17 -36.02 27.01 -21.17
N ALA A 18 -36.57 25.87 -20.74
CA ALA A 18 -36.67 24.68 -21.58
C ALA A 18 -37.86 24.81 -22.55
N HIS A 19 -37.61 24.52 -23.82
CA HIS A 19 -38.62 24.43 -24.87
C HIS A 19 -38.79 22.98 -25.31
N THR A 20 -40.02 22.48 -25.38
CA THR A 20 -40.29 21.15 -25.93
C THR A 20 -40.12 21.20 -27.44
N ALA A 21 -39.31 20.28 -27.98
CA ALA A 21 -39.05 20.18 -29.41
C ALA A 21 -38.93 18.70 -29.83
N HIS A 22 -38.84 18.48 -31.13
CA HIS A 22 -38.65 17.15 -31.72
C HIS A 22 -37.42 17.15 -32.63
N ILE A 23 -36.68 16.05 -32.61
CA ILE A 23 -35.61 15.81 -33.59
C ILE A 23 -36.00 14.71 -34.57
N ARG A 24 -35.56 14.87 -35.82
CA ARG A 24 -35.71 13.87 -36.89
C ARG A 24 -34.46 13.80 -37.77
N PRO A 25 -34.24 12.67 -38.46
CA PRO A 25 -33.19 12.57 -39.47
C PRO A 25 -33.31 13.66 -40.54
N SER A 26 -32.18 14.20 -40.95
CA SER A 26 -32.04 15.05 -42.14
C SER A 26 -31.79 14.17 -43.38
N THR A 27 -31.72 14.80 -44.55
CA THR A 27 -31.32 14.13 -45.80
C THR A 27 -29.85 13.76 -45.84
N SER A 28 -29.02 14.38 -45.00
CA SER A 28 -27.60 14.04 -44.82
C SER A 28 -27.37 13.34 -43.47
N PRO A 29 -26.57 12.25 -43.43
CA PRO A 29 -26.32 11.45 -42.22
C PRO A 29 -25.62 12.24 -41.10
N ASP A 30 -24.85 13.27 -41.45
CA ASP A 30 -24.11 14.11 -40.48
C ASP A 30 -24.97 15.27 -39.92
N SER A 31 -26.29 15.20 -40.09
CA SER A 31 -27.19 16.28 -39.72
C SER A 31 -28.56 15.77 -39.27
N PHE A 32 -29.21 16.56 -38.44
CA PHE A 32 -30.57 16.32 -37.97
C PHE A 32 -31.36 17.63 -37.97
N VAL A 33 -32.68 17.50 -38.01
CA VAL A 33 -33.58 18.66 -37.97
C VAL A 33 -34.19 18.73 -36.58
N LEU A 34 -34.14 19.91 -35.97
CA LEU A 34 -34.87 20.27 -34.76
C LEU A 34 -36.14 21.05 -35.17
N GLU A 35 -37.29 20.64 -34.66
CA GLU A 35 -38.58 21.28 -34.90
C GLU A 35 -39.29 21.56 -33.58
N GLY A 36 -39.62 22.83 -33.34
CA GLY A 36 -40.37 23.29 -32.17
C GLY A 36 -41.39 24.36 -32.57
N ASP A 37 -42.19 24.80 -31.60
CA ASP A 37 -43.23 25.80 -31.84
C ASP A 37 -42.62 27.18 -32.11
N GLY A 38 -42.55 27.57 -33.39
CA GLY A 38 -41.98 28.83 -33.83
C GLY A 38 -40.44 28.89 -33.90
N PHE A 39 -39.75 27.76 -33.73
CA PHE A 39 -38.28 27.68 -33.85
C PHE A 39 -37.86 26.32 -34.42
N GLY A 40 -36.70 26.26 -35.05
CA GLY A 40 -36.19 25.03 -35.64
C GLY A 40 -35.06 25.29 -36.63
N GLY A 41 -34.38 24.23 -37.04
CA GLY A 41 -33.23 24.35 -37.93
C GLY A 41 -32.54 23.01 -38.19
N VAL A 42 -31.60 23.04 -39.12
CA VAL A 42 -30.73 21.91 -39.43
C VAL A 42 -29.45 22.04 -38.62
N TYR A 43 -29.18 21.05 -37.77
CA TYR A 43 -27.99 20.97 -36.94
C TYR A 43 -27.03 19.92 -37.50
N ARG A 44 -25.73 20.21 -37.48
CA ARG A 44 -24.68 19.26 -37.85
C ARG A 44 -24.13 18.58 -36.61
N THR A 45 -23.97 17.26 -36.67
CA THR A 45 -23.41 16.47 -35.55
C THR A 45 -21.94 16.81 -35.28
N ALA A 46 -21.21 17.25 -36.30
CA ALA A 46 -19.83 17.74 -36.16
C ALA A 46 -19.69 19.01 -35.29
N ASN A 47 -20.77 19.79 -35.15
CA ASN A 47 -20.76 21.06 -34.41
C ASN A 47 -21.30 20.91 -32.98
N CYS A 48 -21.63 19.69 -32.56
CA CYS A 48 -22.13 19.41 -31.23
C CYS A 48 -21.11 18.60 -30.42
N GLU A 49 -20.99 18.97 -29.15
CA GLU A 49 -20.34 18.16 -28.14
C GLU A 49 -21.41 17.32 -27.45
N PHE A 50 -21.26 15.99 -27.50
CA PHE A 50 -22.18 15.08 -26.83
C PHE A 50 -21.71 14.80 -25.41
N VAL A 51 -22.51 15.20 -24.43
CA VAL A 51 -22.34 14.88 -23.02
C VAL A 51 -23.26 13.69 -22.69
N PRO A 52 -22.71 12.53 -22.29
CA PRO A 52 -23.52 11.35 -21.99
C PRO A 52 -24.39 11.55 -20.73
N SER A 53 -25.44 10.74 -20.63
CA SER A 53 -26.26 10.63 -19.41
C SER A 53 -25.44 10.04 -18.26
N VAL A 54 -25.56 10.63 -17.07
CA VAL A 54 -24.96 10.14 -15.82
C VAL A 54 -26.08 9.89 -14.81
N GLY A 55 -26.27 8.63 -14.39
CA GLY A 55 -27.36 8.24 -13.50
C GLY A 55 -28.74 8.44 -14.14
N ARG A 56 -29.53 9.39 -13.63
CA ARG A 56 -30.90 9.70 -14.11
C ARG A 56 -30.97 10.93 -15.04
N SER A 57 -29.85 11.55 -15.39
CA SER A 57 -29.85 12.72 -16.28
C SER A 57 -30.01 12.30 -17.75
N ALA A 58 -30.60 13.18 -18.56
CA ALA A 58 -30.65 13.00 -20.00
C ALA A 58 -29.28 13.31 -20.62
N GLY A 59 -28.91 12.60 -21.69
CA GLY A 59 -27.75 12.98 -22.50
C GLY A 59 -27.97 14.34 -23.17
N VAL A 60 -26.93 15.15 -23.29
CA VAL A 60 -27.02 16.54 -23.76
C VAL A 60 -26.16 16.72 -25.01
N LEU A 61 -26.71 17.36 -26.04
CA LEU A 61 -25.94 17.91 -27.16
C LEU A 61 -25.71 19.39 -26.88
N ALA A 62 -24.46 19.78 -26.65
CA ALA A 62 -24.07 21.17 -26.45
C ALA A 62 -23.48 21.75 -27.74
N PHE A 63 -23.84 22.99 -28.06
CA PHE A 63 -23.37 23.70 -29.25
C PHE A 63 -22.53 24.92 -28.84
N GLY A 64 -21.56 25.30 -29.67
CA GLY A 64 -20.68 26.45 -29.40
C GLY A 64 -21.41 27.81 -29.29
N SER A 65 -22.65 27.88 -29.77
CA SER A 65 -23.58 29.02 -29.62
C SER A 65 -24.16 29.17 -28.21
N GLY A 66 -23.94 28.20 -27.31
CA GLY A 66 -24.56 28.12 -25.99
C GLY A 66 -25.89 27.35 -25.98
N GLU A 67 -26.41 26.98 -27.15
CA GLU A 67 -27.61 26.15 -27.29
C GLU A 67 -27.38 24.73 -26.77
N ARG A 68 -28.42 24.11 -26.22
CA ARG A 68 -28.36 22.73 -25.69
C ARG A 68 -29.62 21.95 -26.01
N ILE A 69 -29.46 20.67 -26.35
CA ILE A 69 -30.56 19.73 -26.58
C ILE A 69 -30.43 18.56 -25.61
N GLU A 70 -31.38 18.38 -24.70
CA GLU A 70 -31.47 17.22 -23.81
C GLU A 70 -32.32 16.11 -24.44
N LEU A 71 -31.75 14.92 -24.53
CA LEU A 71 -32.35 13.72 -25.13
C LEU A 71 -33.09 12.91 -24.06
N ILE A 72 -34.36 13.27 -23.79
CA ILE A 72 -35.17 12.69 -22.71
C ILE A 72 -35.40 11.18 -22.88
N GLY A 73 -35.53 10.72 -24.13
CA GLY A 73 -35.78 9.31 -24.47
C GLY A 73 -34.52 8.49 -24.79
N GLY A 74 -33.32 9.03 -24.51
CA GLY A 74 -32.05 8.44 -24.91
C GLY A 74 -31.59 8.85 -26.30
N VAL A 75 -30.38 8.42 -26.67
CA VAL A 75 -29.75 8.76 -27.95
C VAL A 75 -30.34 7.90 -29.08
N PRO A 76 -30.89 8.50 -30.15
CA PRO A 76 -31.43 7.73 -31.29
C PRO A 76 -30.36 6.94 -32.02
N ASP A 77 -30.67 5.73 -32.52
CA ASP A 77 -29.69 4.89 -33.24
C ASP A 77 -29.15 5.56 -34.51
N TRP A 78 -30.01 6.28 -35.22
CA TRP A 78 -29.68 6.99 -36.46
C TRP A 78 -28.83 8.26 -36.26
N LEU A 79 -28.72 8.77 -35.03
CA LEU A 79 -27.95 9.98 -34.75
C LEU A 79 -26.47 9.64 -34.61
N GLU A 80 -25.66 9.94 -35.62
CA GLU A 80 -24.23 9.67 -35.60
C GLU A 80 -23.48 10.75 -34.81
N LEU A 81 -23.04 10.39 -33.60
CA LEU A 81 -22.27 11.26 -32.71
C LEU A 81 -20.84 10.74 -32.59
N HIS A 82 -19.89 11.66 -32.52
CA HIS A 82 -18.50 11.32 -32.23
C HIS A 82 -18.41 10.60 -30.87
N ASN A 83 -17.66 9.49 -30.79
CA ASN A 83 -17.52 8.64 -29.59
C ASN A 83 -18.80 7.99 -29.02
N LYS A 84 -19.94 8.00 -29.74
CA LYS A 84 -21.22 7.38 -29.32
C LYS A 84 -21.08 5.97 -28.74
N ARG A 85 -20.29 5.10 -29.38
CA ARG A 85 -20.10 3.70 -28.98
C ARG A 85 -19.33 3.54 -27.67
N LEU A 86 -18.35 4.42 -27.41
CA LEU A 86 -17.58 4.41 -26.15
C LEU A 86 -18.48 4.83 -24.99
N PHE A 87 -19.25 5.91 -25.17
CA PHE A 87 -20.15 6.42 -24.14
C PHE A 87 -21.33 5.51 -23.84
N GLN A 88 -21.89 4.83 -24.84
CA GLN A 88 -22.92 3.81 -24.62
C GLN A 88 -22.38 2.63 -23.80
N LYS A 89 -21.15 2.18 -24.06
CA LYS A 89 -20.51 1.10 -23.27
C LYS A 89 -20.26 1.53 -21.83
N ILE A 90 -19.75 2.74 -21.60
CA ILE A 90 -19.50 3.27 -20.26
C ILE A 90 -20.81 3.39 -19.47
N SER A 91 -21.88 3.93 -20.07
CA SER A 91 -23.19 4.05 -19.40
C SER A 91 -23.80 2.70 -19.02
N ILE A 92 -23.64 1.67 -19.88
CA ILE A 92 -24.06 0.30 -19.55
C ILE A 92 -23.24 -0.26 -18.38
N MET A 93 -21.93 0.00 -18.33
CA MET A 93 -21.06 -0.40 -17.22
C MET A 93 -21.41 0.33 -15.91
N GLU A 94 -21.69 1.64 -15.96
CA GLU A 94 -22.12 2.44 -14.80
C GLU A 94 -23.49 2.03 -14.26
N SER A 95 -24.41 1.60 -15.13
CA SER A 95 -25.75 1.14 -14.74
C SER A 95 -25.79 -0.27 -14.14
N SER A 96 -24.68 -1.03 -14.23
CA SER A 96 -24.61 -2.42 -13.79
C SER A 96 -23.84 -2.54 -12.47
N PHE A 97 -24.57 -2.89 -11.41
CA PHE A 97 -24.00 -3.18 -10.09
C PHE A 97 -22.86 -4.22 -10.13
N GLY A 98 -22.90 -5.15 -11.11
CA GLY A 98 -21.86 -6.16 -11.28
C GLY A 98 -20.48 -5.58 -11.65
N TRP A 99 -20.43 -4.57 -12.53
CA TRP A 99 -19.17 -3.94 -12.93
C TRP A 99 -18.58 -3.08 -11.82
N ILE A 100 -19.42 -2.45 -10.98
CA ILE A 100 -18.99 -1.74 -9.77
C ILE A 100 -18.34 -2.72 -8.78
N LEU A 101 -18.95 -3.90 -8.58
CA LEU A 101 -18.38 -4.91 -7.69
C LEU A 101 -17.04 -5.45 -8.22
N VAL A 102 -16.96 -5.72 -9.53
CA VAL A 102 -15.72 -6.19 -10.17
C VAL A 102 -14.61 -5.15 -10.05
N SER A 103 -14.89 -3.86 -10.28
CA SER A 103 -13.88 -2.81 -10.15
C SER A 103 -13.42 -2.65 -8.70
N LEU A 104 -14.33 -2.74 -7.72
CA LEU A 104 -13.97 -2.72 -6.30
C LEU A 104 -13.06 -3.89 -5.93
N VAL A 105 -13.40 -5.11 -6.35
CA VAL A 105 -12.58 -6.31 -6.11
C VAL A 105 -11.22 -6.17 -6.79
N ALA A 106 -11.18 -5.67 -8.03
CA ALA A 106 -9.93 -5.45 -8.75
C ALA A 106 -9.01 -4.44 -8.02
N VAL A 107 -9.57 -3.35 -7.49
CA VAL A 107 -8.81 -2.37 -6.68
C VAL A 107 -8.28 -3.02 -5.41
N VAL A 108 -9.06 -3.82 -4.70
CA VAL A 108 -8.62 -4.52 -3.48
C VAL A 108 -7.50 -5.51 -3.80
N ILE A 109 -7.63 -6.30 -4.88
CA ILE A 109 -6.59 -7.25 -5.31
C ILE A 109 -5.31 -6.50 -5.69
N PHE A 110 -5.45 -5.41 -6.45
CA PHE A 110 -4.31 -4.58 -6.82
C PHE A 110 -3.60 -4.00 -5.59
N MET A 111 -4.37 -3.43 -4.65
CA MET A 111 -3.84 -2.89 -3.40
C MET A 111 -3.13 -3.97 -2.56
N ALA A 112 -3.74 -5.14 -2.42
CA ALA A 112 -3.12 -6.28 -1.74
C ALA A 112 -1.82 -6.73 -2.45
N GLY A 113 -1.80 -6.71 -3.79
CA GLY A 113 -0.61 -6.99 -4.58
C GLY A 113 0.51 -5.98 -4.34
N VAL A 114 0.19 -4.68 -4.29
CA VAL A 114 1.15 -3.61 -3.98
C VAL A 114 1.71 -3.79 -2.57
N LEU A 115 0.87 -4.01 -1.56
CA LEU A 115 1.33 -4.18 -0.18
C LEU A 115 2.14 -5.47 0.01
N LYS A 116 1.73 -6.57 -0.62
CA LYS A 116 2.38 -7.88 -0.42
C LYS A 116 3.65 -8.07 -1.27
N PHE A 117 3.72 -7.47 -2.45
CA PHE A 117 4.83 -7.69 -3.38
C PHE A 117 5.52 -6.40 -3.80
N GLY A 118 4.76 -5.34 -4.09
CA GLY A 118 5.31 -4.06 -4.54
C GLY A 118 6.18 -3.38 -3.49
N VAL A 119 5.67 -3.23 -2.26
CA VAL A 119 6.40 -2.58 -1.15
C VAL A 119 7.64 -3.39 -0.77
N PRO A 120 7.60 -4.70 -0.48
CA PRO A 120 8.80 -5.45 -0.14
C PRO A 120 9.87 -5.43 -1.23
N LEU A 121 9.47 -5.54 -2.50
CA LEU A 121 10.41 -5.51 -3.63
C LEU A 121 11.11 -4.16 -3.74
N ALA A 122 10.36 -3.05 -3.59
CA ALA A 122 10.94 -1.72 -3.57
C ALA A 122 11.88 -1.54 -2.37
N SER A 123 11.46 -1.98 -1.18
CA SER A 123 12.24 -1.87 0.05
C SER A 123 13.58 -2.60 -0.04
N HIS A 124 13.60 -3.84 -0.53
CA HIS A 124 14.82 -4.61 -0.74
C HIS A 124 15.81 -3.85 -1.63
N HIS A 125 15.33 -3.29 -2.74
CA HIS A 125 16.18 -2.53 -3.66
C HIS A 125 16.71 -1.23 -3.04
N ILE A 126 15.87 -0.50 -2.30
CA ILE A 126 16.24 0.75 -1.64
C ILE A 126 17.26 0.47 -0.51
N ALA A 127 17.04 -0.53 0.34
CA ALA A 127 17.93 -0.87 1.46
C ALA A 127 19.37 -1.18 1.00
N HIS A 128 19.52 -1.80 -0.16
CA HIS A 128 20.81 -2.15 -0.75
C HIS A 128 21.46 -1.00 -1.54
N SER A 129 20.72 0.05 -1.86
CA SER A 129 21.20 1.22 -2.62
C SER A 129 21.42 2.46 -1.76
N LEU A 130 20.95 2.45 -0.51
CA LEU A 130 21.03 3.58 0.40
C LEU A 130 22.48 3.87 0.87
N PRO A 131 22.91 5.13 0.86
CA PRO A 131 24.17 5.55 1.49
C PRO A 131 24.18 5.26 3.00
N PRO A 132 25.35 5.02 3.61
CA PRO A 132 25.48 4.75 5.04
C PRO A 132 24.92 5.84 5.96
N ASP A 133 24.96 7.11 5.53
CA ASP A 133 24.51 8.24 6.36
C ASP A 133 23.00 8.23 6.62
N VAL A 134 22.21 7.89 5.59
CA VAL A 134 20.74 7.79 5.70
C VAL A 134 20.34 6.60 6.56
N LEU A 135 21.10 5.50 6.45
CA LEU A 135 20.92 4.30 7.27
C LEU A 135 21.12 4.62 8.75
N MET A 136 22.10 5.48 9.08
CA MET A 136 22.35 5.91 10.46
C MET A 136 21.20 6.75 11.02
N GLU A 137 20.63 7.68 10.25
CA GLU A 137 19.51 8.52 10.70
C GLU A 137 18.24 7.70 10.96
N VAL A 138 17.87 6.82 10.01
CA VAL A 138 16.72 5.92 10.16
C VAL A 138 16.94 4.97 11.34
N GLY A 139 18.16 4.44 11.47
CA GLY A 139 18.55 3.56 12.56
C GLY A 139 18.45 4.24 13.94
N GLN A 140 18.89 5.49 14.07
CA GLN A 140 18.83 6.23 15.33
C GLN A 140 17.40 6.43 15.82
N LYS A 141 16.48 6.83 14.92
CA LYS A 141 15.06 6.98 15.28
C LYS A 141 14.42 5.65 15.68
N ALA A 142 14.77 4.57 14.97
CA ALA A 142 14.31 3.24 15.34
C ALA A 142 14.86 2.81 16.72
N GLU A 143 16.13 3.08 17.00
CA GLU A 143 16.76 2.80 18.30
C GLU A 143 16.07 3.60 19.42
N GLU A 144 15.84 4.89 19.24
CA GLU A 144 15.11 5.75 20.20
C GLU A 144 13.74 5.15 20.55
N HIS A 145 12.96 4.73 19.54
CA HIS A 145 11.66 4.14 19.78
C HIS A 145 11.73 2.80 20.53
N VAL A 146 12.71 1.95 20.21
CA VAL A 146 12.96 0.71 20.97
C VAL A 146 13.37 1.02 22.41
N MET A 147 14.13 2.10 22.65
CA MET A 147 14.50 2.52 24.00
C MET A 147 13.29 2.99 24.82
N GLU A 148 12.27 3.59 24.19
CA GLU A 148 11.01 3.97 24.84
C GLU A 148 10.15 2.76 25.22
N LEU A 149 10.14 1.73 24.37
CA LEU A 149 9.38 0.49 24.62
C LEU A 149 10.07 -0.44 25.63
N THR A 150 11.37 -0.26 25.86
CA THR A 150 12.18 -1.06 26.79
C THR A 150 12.48 -0.30 28.08
N LYS A 151 13.08 -1.00 29.06
CA LYS A 151 13.52 -0.43 30.34
C LYS A 151 15.02 -0.64 30.52
N PRO A 152 15.69 0.09 31.43
CA PRO A 152 17.04 -0.27 31.86
C PRO A 152 17.09 -1.72 32.32
N SER A 153 18.17 -2.45 31.97
CA SER A 153 18.38 -3.82 32.43
C SER A 153 18.51 -3.88 33.94
N LYS A 154 18.00 -4.95 34.53
CA LYS A 154 18.13 -5.29 35.95
C LYS A 154 19.23 -6.35 36.19
N LEU A 155 19.85 -6.87 35.13
CA LEU A 155 20.93 -7.82 35.26
C LEU A 155 22.20 -7.14 35.81
N PRO A 156 23.01 -7.85 36.62
CA PRO A 156 24.31 -7.33 37.04
C PRO A 156 25.17 -6.94 35.84
N GLN A 157 25.94 -5.85 35.96
CA GLN A 157 26.80 -5.37 34.86
C GLN A 157 27.73 -6.48 34.33
N ALA A 158 28.31 -7.28 35.22
CA ALA A 158 29.15 -8.42 34.85
C ALA A 158 28.45 -9.39 33.89
N ARG A 159 27.15 -9.66 34.11
CA ARG A 159 26.38 -10.54 33.23
C ARG A 159 26.08 -9.89 31.88
N GLN A 160 25.86 -8.58 31.85
CA GLN A 160 25.71 -7.84 30.59
C GLN A 160 27.02 -7.89 29.78
N ASP A 161 28.15 -7.70 30.44
CA ASP A 161 29.48 -7.77 29.82
C ASP A 161 29.79 -9.18 29.30
N GLU A 162 29.40 -10.23 30.02
CA GLU A 162 29.48 -11.63 29.54
C GLU A 162 28.70 -11.84 28.25
N ILE A 163 27.48 -11.31 28.14
CA ILE A 163 26.65 -11.43 26.93
C ILE A 163 27.29 -10.69 25.75
N VAL A 164 27.82 -9.50 25.98
CA VAL A 164 28.59 -8.76 24.97
C VAL A 164 29.85 -9.55 24.56
N ALA A 165 30.54 -10.18 25.51
CA ALA A 165 31.69 -11.02 25.22
C ALA A 165 31.33 -12.31 24.44
N LEU A 166 30.16 -12.91 24.70
CA LEU A 166 29.62 -14.01 23.90
C LEU A 166 29.39 -13.56 22.46
N TYR A 167 28.66 -12.46 22.25
CA TYR A 167 28.43 -11.88 20.94
C TYR A 167 29.73 -11.63 20.17
N ASN A 168 30.76 -11.12 20.86
CA ASN A 168 32.04 -10.81 20.24
C ASN A 168 32.78 -12.02 19.67
N LYS A 169 32.36 -13.25 19.97
CA LYS A 169 32.89 -14.47 19.32
C LYS A 169 32.39 -14.65 17.89
N LEU A 170 31.24 -14.05 17.54
CA LEU A 170 30.65 -14.13 16.20
C LEU A 170 31.50 -13.35 15.19
N ASP A 171 31.50 -13.83 13.95
CA ASP A 171 32.07 -13.15 12.79
C ASP A 171 30.96 -12.40 12.06
N GLY A 172 30.84 -11.11 12.35
CA GLY A 172 29.88 -10.21 11.73
C GLY A 172 30.62 -9.02 11.14
N ASN A 173 30.34 -8.68 9.89
CA ASN A 173 30.88 -7.49 9.25
C ASN A 173 29.76 -6.66 8.62
N PRO A 174 29.39 -5.49 9.20
CA PRO A 174 29.94 -4.91 10.43
C PRO A 174 29.49 -5.66 11.70
N LYS A 175 30.28 -5.54 12.78
CA LYS A 175 29.85 -5.97 14.13
C LYS A 175 28.90 -4.95 14.72
N ALA A 176 27.79 -5.45 15.24
CA ALA A 176 26.79 -4.68 15.94
C ALA A 176 27.22 -4.27 17.34
N LYS A 177 26.63 -3.17 17.81
CA LYS A 177 26.61 -2.79 19.22
C LYS A 177 25.54 -3.59 19.94
N VAL A 178 25.91 -4.42 20.92
CA VAL A 178 24.92 -5.16 21.72
C VAL A 178 24.49 -4.35 22.93
N LEU A 179 23.17 -4.23 23.12
CA LEU A 179 22.55 -3.55 24.24
C LEU A 179 21.66 -4.52 25.02
N VAL A 180 21.95 -4.67 26.31
CA VAL A 180 21.11 -5.46 27.23
C VAL A 180 20.09 -4.55 27.89
N ARG A 181 18.80 -4.90 27.80
CA ARG A 181 17.68 -4.06 28.26
C ARG A 181 16.67 -4.89 29.04
N GLY A 182 15.89 -4.26 29.91
CA GLY A 182 14.66 -4.87 30.44
C GLY A 182 13.57 -4.82 29.37
N GLY A 183 12.80 -5.89 29.21
CA GLY A 183 11.86 -6.11 28.11
C GLY A 183 10.67 -5.16 28.08
N GLY A 184 10.34 -4.49 29.18
CA GLY A 184 9.33 -3.42 29.18
C GLY A 184 8.00 -3.86 28.54
N VAL A 185 7.61 -3.19 27.45
CA VAL A 185 6.41 -3.49 26.67
C VAL A 185 6.60 -4.71 25.76
N ILE A 186 7.82 -4.92 25.25
CA ILE A 186 8.13 -5.97 24.26
C ILE A 186 8.40 -7.35 24.87
N GLY A 187 8.66 -7.44 26.18
CA GLY A 187 8.85 -8.70 26.90
C GLY A 187 10.15 -9.43 26.53
N ALA A 188 10.08 -10.76 26.44
CA ALA A 188 11.22 -11.60 26.04
C ALA A 188 11.47 -11.45 24.53
N ASN A 189 12.46 -10.65 24.13
CA ASN A 189 12.71 -10.34 22.74
C ASN A 189 14.19 -10.02 22.46
N ALA A 190 14.59 -10.16 21.20
CA ALA A 190 15.84 -9.66 20.65
C ALA A 190 15.54 -8.97 19.31
N LEU A 191 16.22 -7.86 19.02
CA LEU A 191 15.93 -7.03 17.86
C LEU A 191 17.22 -6.51 17.24
N ALA A 192 17.45 -6.86 15.99
CA ALA A 192 18.36 -6.18 15.07
C ALA A 192 17.80 -4.82 14.65
N ILE A 193 18.56 -3.74 14.87
CA ILE A 193 18.19 -2.36 14.56
C ILE A 193 19.10 -1.85 13.43
N PRO A 194 18.56 -1.12 12.42
CA PRO A 194 19.34 -0.63 11.28
C PRO A 194 20.58 0.21 11.64
N SER A 195 20.64 0.81 12.83
CA SER A 195 21.83 1.52 13.37
C SER A 195 23.03 0.60 13.66
N ASN A 196 22.98 -0.66 13.23
CA ASN A 196 23.94 -1.70 13.54
C ASN A 196 24.01 -1.94 15.07
N THR A 197 22.84 -2.03 15.68
CA THR A 197 22.64 -2.30 17.10
C THR A 197 21.78 -3.55 17.25
N ILE A 198 22.13 -4.46 18.16
CA ILE A 198 21.28 -5.57 18.59
C ILE A 198 20.83 -5.30 20.01
N VAL A 199 19.52 -5.24 20.24
CA VAL A 199 18.94 -5.18 21.59
C VAL A 199 18.54 -6.59 22.00
N ILE A 200 18.94 -7.02 23.20
CA ILE A 200 18.51 -8.28 23.80
C ILE A 200 17.92 -8.02 25.19
N THR A 201 16.78 -8.66 25.50
CA THR A 201 16.08 -8.39 26.76
C THR A 201 16.42 -9.35 27.90
N ASP A 202 16.38 -8.85 29.14
CA ASP A 202 16.58 -9.63 30.37
C ASP A 202 15.66 -10.86 30.40
N GLU A 203 14.42 -10.71 29.95
CA GLU A 203 13.41 -11.75 29.88
C GLU A 203 13.77 -12.83 28.85
N LEU A 204 14.36 -12.45 27.71
CA LEU A 204 14.87 -13.41 26.73
C LEU A 204 16.08 -14.17 27.27
N ILE A 205 16.99 -13.45 27.92
CA ILE A 205 18.18 -14.03 28.56
C ILE A 205 17.77 -15.04 29.64
N LYS A 206 16.72 -14.73 30.41
CA LYS A 206 16.17 -15.63 31.43
C LYS A 206 15.42 -16.82 30.84
N LEU A 207 14.75 -16.62 29.70
CA LEU A 207 14.07 -17.70 28.98
C LEU A 207 15.06 -18.68 28.35
N SER A 208 16.21 -18.17 27.92
CA SER A 208 17.32 -18.98 27.42
C SER A 208 17.81 -19.91 28.53
N GLY A 209 17.96 -21.19 28.22
CA GLY A 209 18.40 -22.19 29.20
C GLY A 209 19.91 -22.17 29.43
N ASP A 210 20.68 -21.66 28.48
CA ASP A 210 22.14 -21.56 28.55
C ASP A 210 22.70 -20.46 27.61
N ASP A 211 24.00 -20.22 27.73
CA ASP A 211 24.72 -19.18 26.98
C ASP A 211 24.87 -19.50 25.48
N ASN A 212 24.79 -20.77 25.09
CA ASN A 212 24.84 -21.14 23.67
C ASN A 212 23.51 -20.84 22.97
N GLU A 213 22.37 -20.94 23.68
CA GLU A 213 21.08 -20.47 23.17
C GLU A 213 21.06 -18.95 23.02
N ILE A 214 21.60 -18.20 23.98
CA ILE A 214 21.76 -16.74 23.86
C ILE A 214 22.63 -16.39 22.65
N LEU A 215 23.77 -17.08 22.49
CA LEU A 215 24.67 -16.87 21.36
C LEU A 215 24.00 -17.21 20.02
N ALA A 216 23.19 -18.27 19.98
CA ALA A 216 22.45 -18.67 18.79
C ALA A 216 21.45 -17.59 18.35
N VAL A 217 20.70 -17.00 19.28
CA VAL A 217 19.79 -15.87 19.01
C VAL A 217 20.57 -14.66 18.51
N LEU A 218 21.66 -14.31 19.19
CA LEU A 218 22.51 -13.18 18.77
C LEU A 218 23.12 -13.40 17.37
N ALA A 219 23.42 -14.64 17.00
CA ALA A 219 23.87 -14.99 15.66
C ALA A 219 22.76 -14.82 14.62
N HIS A 220 21.52 -15.20 14.94
CA HIS A 220 20.36 -14.97 14.09
C HIS A 220 20.08 -13.47 13.90
N GLU A 221 20.09 -12.68 14.98
CA GLU A 221 19.96 -11.22 14.89
C GLU A 221 21.10 -10.57 14.09
N GLN A 222 22.33 -11.07 14.23
CA GLN A 222 23.45 -10.62 13.39
C GLN A 222 23.21 -10.94 11.91
N GLY A 223 22.58 -12.07 11.59
CA GLY A 223 22.17 -12.42 10.23
C GLY A 223 21.23 -11.37 9.63
N HIS A 224 20.22 -10.91 10.38
CA HIS A 224 19.34 -9.83 9.92
C HIS A 224 20.10 -8.53 9.62
N LEU A 225 21.14 -8.20 10.38
CA LEU A 225 21.96 -7.00 10.11
C LEU A 225 22.85 -7.17 8.88
N VAL A 226 23.51 -8.33 8.73
CA VAL A 226 24.36 -8.63 7.57
C VAL A 226 23.58 -8.52 6.26
N HIS A 227 22.35 -9.02 6.27
CA HIS A 227 21.45 -9.02 5.11
C HIS A 227 20.53 -7.78 5.04
N ARG A 228 20.70 -6.80 5.94
CA ARG A 228 19.93 -5.54 5.98
C ARG A 228 18.41 -5.72 6.14
N HIS A 229 17.93 -6.86 6.62
CA HIS A 229 16.50 -7.14 6.77
C HIS A 229 15.79 -6.10 7.65
N SER A 230 16.41 -5.67 8.75
CA SER A 230 15.83 -4.65 9.64
C SER A 230 15.64 -3.30 8.92
N LEU A 231 16.54 -2.97 7.99
CA LEU A 231 16.42 -1.75 7.18
C LEU A 231 15.33 -1.90 6.13
N GLU A 232 15.25 -3.05 5.46
CA GLU A 232 14.17 -3.36 4.52
C GLU A 232 12.79 -3.29 5.18
N GLN A 233 12.68 -3.81 6.40
CA GLN A 233 11.46 -3.74 7.18
C GLN A 233 11.11 -2.29 7.54
N ALA A 234 12.08 -1.51 8.03
CA ALA A 234 11.87 -0.09 8.34
C ALA A 234 11.38 0.71 7.11
N ILE A 235 12.01 0.51 5.95
CA ILE A 235 11.61 1.15 4.68
C ILE A 235 10.22 0.69 4.26
N SER A 236 9.92 -0.61 4.38
CA SER A 236 8.61 -1.16 4.04
C SER A 236 7.50 -0.49 4.84
N SER A 237 7.69 -0.36 6.15
CA SER A 237 6.72 0.29 7.01
C SER A 237 6.53 1.77 6.70
N ILE A 238 7.60 2.50 6.37
CA ILE A 238 7.50 3.88 5.86
C ILE A 238 6.68 3.90 4.56
N GLY A 239 6.98 2.99 3.63
CA GLY A 239 6.28 2.88 2.35
C GLY A 239 4.78 2.59 2.51
N VAL A 240 4.42 1.68 3.43
CA VAL A 240 3.02 1.43 3.80
C VAL A 240 2.37 2.69 4.37
N GLY A 241 3.06 3.41 5.26
CA GLY A 241 2.53 4.65 5.82
C GLY A 241 2.25 5.72 4.77
N VAL A 242 3.16 5.90 3.81
CA VAL A 242 2.96 6.81 2.67
C VAL A 242 1.76 6.39 1.81
N LEU A 243 1.63 5.09 1.50
CA LEU A 243 0.51 4.58 0.71
C LEU A 243 -0.83 4.89 1.36
N VAL A 244 -0.94 4.69 2.66
CA VAL A 244 -2.20 4.96 3.35
C VAL A 244 -2.51 6.46 3.34
N ILE A 245 -1.53 7.35 3.55
CA ILE A 245 -1.73 8.80 3.42
C ILE A 245 -2.26 9.18 2.03
N VAL A 246 -1.71 8.56 0.97
CA VAL A 246 -2.17 8.79 -0.42
C VAL A 246 -3.62 8.34 -0.62
N ILE A 247 -4.04 7.26 0.05
CA ILE A 247 -5.40 6.70 -0.08
C ILE A 247 -6.42 7.50 0.75
N THR A 248 -6.09 7.82 1.99
CA THR A 248 -7.03 8.44 2.94
C THR A 248 -7.06 9.96 2.84
N GLY A 249 -5.97 10.58 2.37
CA GLY A 249 -5.78 12.03 2.41
C GLY A 249 -5.61 12.58 3.84
N ASP A 250 -5.48 11.71 4.85
CA ASP A 250 -5.35 12.07 6.26
C ASP A 250 -4.17 11.32 6.90
N ALA A 251 -3.26 12.08 7.51
CA ALA A 251 -2.10 11.56 8.21
C ALA A 251 -2.34 11.39 9.72
N SER A 252 -3.44 11.95 10.26
CA SER A 252 -3.66 12.12 11.69
C SER A 252 -3.87 10.79 12.41
N ASP A 253 -4.71 9.92 11.86
CA ASP A 253 -4.98 8.59 12.42
C ASP A 253 -3.85 7.59 12.14
N LEU A 254 -3.01 7.88 11.15
CA LEU A 254 -1.96 6.97 10.73
C LEU A 254 -0.69 7.05 11.57
N ILE A 255 -0.31 8.26 12.00
CA ILE A 255 0.85 8.46 12.88
C ILE A 255 0.70 7.66 14.18
N LEU A 256 -0.54 7.46 14.64
CA LEU A 256 -0.86 6.67 15.83
C LEU A 256 -0.80 5.15 15.58
N ALA A 257 -1.05 4.68 14.35
CA ALA A 257 -1.07 3.26 13.99
C ALA A 257 0.26 2.75 13.42
N LEU A 258 1.13 3.63 12.92
CA LEU A 258 2.40 3.26 12.31
C LEU A 258 3.36 2.53 13.29
N PRO A 259 3.52 2.97 14.56
CA PRO A 259 4.36 2.27 15.53
C PRO A 259 3.87 0.85 15.84
N THR A 260 2.56 0.65 15.93
CA THR A 260 1.96 -0.69 16.16
C THR A 260 2.09 -1.59 14.93
N MET A 261 1.96 -1.04 13.72
CA MET A 261 2.22 -1.80 12.49
C MET A 261 3.70 -2.17 12.34
N LEU A 262 4.62 -1.28 12.72
CA LEU A 262 6.05 -1.54 12.77
C LEU A 262 6.38 -2.67 13.76
N ALA A 263 5.84 -2.60 14.98
CA ALA A 263 6.06 -3.61 16.01
C ALA A 263 5.44 -4.98 15.66
N ALA A 264 4.38 -5.00 14.85
CA ALA A 264 3.73 -6.23 14.39
C ALA A 264 4.26 -6.76 13.05
N ALA A 265 5.11 -5.99 12.36
CA ALA A 265 5.69 -6.42 11.09
C ALA A 265 6.61 -7.62 11.35
N GLN A 266 6.50 -8.64 10.52
CA GLN A 266 7.35 -9.82 10.55
C GLN A 266 8.30 -9.79 9.36
N TYR A 267 9.49 -10.36 9.52
CA TYR A 267 10.37 -10.55 8.37
C TYR A 267 9.75 -11.52 7.37
N SER A 268 10.18 -11.43 6.11
CA SER A 268 9.77 -12.38 5.09
C SER A 268 10.33 -13.78 5.40
N GLN A 269 9.70 -14.82 4.87
CA GLN A 269 10.19 -16.18 5.04
C GLN A 269 11.63 -16.34 4.51
N ASP A 270 11.97 -15.67 3.42
CA ASP A 270 13.32 -15.69 2.85
C ASP A 270 14.32 -15.01 3.78
N ALA A 271 13.94 -13.89 4.41
CA ALA A 271 14.78 -13.18 5.37
C ALA A 271 15.08 -14.02 6.62
N GLU A 272 14.07 -14.72 7.15
CA GLU A 272 14.23 -15.67 8.26
C GLU A 272 15.18 -16.82 7.88
N MET A 273 15.02 -17.38 6.67
CA MET A 273 15.90 -18.45 6.18
C MET A 273 17.36 -18.00 6.03
N GLU A 274 17.60 -16.77 5.58
CA GLU A 274 18.94 -16.20 5.47
C GLU A 274 19.57 -15.94 6.84
N ALA A 275 18.81 -15.39 7.79
CA ALA A 275 19.25 -15.19 9.17
C ALA A 275 19.56 -16.51 9.88
N ASP A 276 18.71 -17.52 9.73
CA ASP A 276 18.93 -18.87 10.27
C ASP A 276 20.17 -19.52 9.68
N LYS A 277 20.37 -19.41 8.36
CA LYS A 277 21.55 -19.94 7.70
C LYS A 277 22.83 -19.32 8.26
N PHE A 278 22.85 -17.98 8.38
CA PHE A 278 23.97 -17.27 8.97
C PHE A 278 24.25 -17.75 10.40
N ALA A 279 23.21 -17.85 11.24
CA ALA A 279 23.34 -18.32 12.62
C ALA A 279 23.89 -19.75 12.70
N ILE A 280 23.38 -20.66 11.87
CA ILE A 280 23.82 -22.05 11.82
C ILE A 280 25.30 -22.15 11.42
N ASP A 281 25.72 -21.37 10.42
CA ASP A 281 27.09 -21.37 9.94
C ASP A 281 28.06 -20.80 11.00
N GLU A 282 27.66 -19.76 11.73
CA GLU A 282 28.42 -19.20 12.85
C GLU A 282 28.53 -20.16 14.04
N LEU A 283 27.45 -20.82 14.41
CA LEU A 283 27.47 -21.83 15.48
C LEU A 283 28.41 -23.00 15.11
N LYS A 284 28.34 -23.49 13.87
CA LYS A 284 29.25 -24.53 13.37
C LYS A 284 30.71 -24.06 13.39
N ARG A 285 30.99 -22.82 12.99
CA ARG A 285 32.34 -22.24 13.02
C ARG A 285 32.92 -22.22 14.43
N LEU A 286 32.08 -21.98 15.44
CA LEU A 286 32.44 -21.97 16.86
C LEU A 286 32.44 -23.37 17.50
N GLY A 287 32.12 -24.43 16.76
CA GLY A 287 32.00 -25.80 17.29
C GLY A 287 30.80 -26.00 18.21
N ILE A 288 29.78 -25.15 18.11
CA ILE A 288 28.55 -25.17 18.91
C ILE A 288 27.45 -25.83 18.09
N SER A 289 26.62 -26.67 18.74
CA SER A 289 25.52 -27.35 18.08
C SER A 289 24.45 -26.36 17.60
N PRO A 290 24.05 -26.37 16.32
CA PRO A 290 22.92 -25.56 15.83
C PRO A 290 21.59 -25.88 16.52
N MET A 291 21.50 -27.01 17.23
CA MET A 291 20.31 -27.38 18.01
C MET A 291 19.97 -26.34 19.08
N HIS A 292 20.94 -25.54 19.56
CA HIS A 292 20.65 -24.46 20.50
C HIS A 292 19.70 -23.41 19.92
N LEU A 293 19.80 -23.10 18.62
CA LEU A 293 18.86 -22.19 17.95
C LEU A 293 17.44 -22.78 17.91
N ALA A 294 17.32 -24.05 17.51
CA ALA A 294 16.02 -24.74 17.45
C ALA A 294 15.37 -24.89 18.83
N ASN A 295 16.15 -25.26 19.85
CA ASN A 295 15.69 -25.37 21.23
C ASN A 295 15.18 -24.02 21.75
N PHE A 296 15.88 -22.93 21.42
CA PHE A 296 15.45 -21.59 21.81
C PHE A 296 14.11 -21.23 21.15
N PHE A 297 13.94 -21.44 19.85
CA PHE A 297 12.66 -21.19 19.18
C PHE A 297 11.51 -22.03 19.73
N GLU A 298 11.78 -23.28 20.13
CA GLU A 298 10.78 -24.10 20.80
C GLU A 298 10.37 -23.53 22.17
N LYS A 299 11.33 -22.99 22.95
CA LYS A 299 11.06 -22.31 24.22
C LYS A 299 10.26 -21.02 24.04
N MET A 300 10.62 -20.21 23.04
CA MET A 300 9.84 -19.02 22.67
C MET A 300 8.40 -19.43 22.38
N LYS A 301 8.17 -20.39 21.47
CA LYS A 301 6.81 -20.85 21.14
C LYS A 301 6.00 -21.29 22.36
N LYS A 302 6.62 -21.93 23.36
CA LYS A 302 5.97 -22.36 24.61
C LYS A 302 5.74 -21.21 25.59
N GLY A 303 6.63 -20.22 25.64
CA GLY A 303 6.57 -19.07 26.56
C GLY A 303 5.52 -18.02 26.20
N TYR A 304 5.01 -18.02 24.96
CA TYR A 304 3.90 -17.18 24.50
C TYR A 304 2.51 -17.86 24.60
N CYS A 305 2.43 -19.08 25.17
CA CYS A 305 1.18 -19.80 25.44
C CYS A 305 0.75 -19.72 26.92
#